data_AF-Q2B8G9-F1
#
_entry.id   AF-Q2B8G9-F1
#
_cell.length_a   1.000
_cell.length_b   1.000
_cell.length_c   1.000
_cell.angle_alpha   90.00
_cell.angle_beta   90.00
_cell.angle_gamma   90.00
#
_symmetry.space_group_name_H-M   'P 1'
#
loop_
_entity.id
_entity.type
_entity.pdbx_description
1 polymer ?
#
loop_
_entity_poly.entity_id
_entity_poly.type
_entity_poly.pdbx_seq_one_letter_code
_entity_poly.pdbx_strand_id
1 'polypeptide(L)'
;MEHNDRELKNMTIHFENDTAKLIDPSGKEIPLDEFSDLVEKFKNYLYDRRQEKYGNNRLEPLDEFTKKRLNIEHYILLEDNQRGELRDIYEAYIERFLILDNYTIYKGRRVSESGFYTIMDIKDAKKILPLIEKFIEEMQ
;
A
#
# COMPACT_ATOMS: atom_id res chain seq x y z
N MET A 1 16.86 -16.55 15.24
CA MET A 1 15.80 -16.91 16.21
C MET A 1 14.72 -17.64 15.43
N GLU A 2 14.73 -18.97 15.49
CA GLU A 2 13.65 -19.81 14.98
C GLU A 2 12.50 -19.70 15.99
N HIS A 3 11.48 -18.89 15.70
CA HIS A 3 10.24 -19.00 16.45
C HIS A 3 9.58 -20.31 16.06
N ASN A 4 9.21 -21.06 17.09
CA ASN A 4 8.70 -22.42 17.04
C ASN A 4 7.37 -22.45 16.25
N ASP A 5 7.41 -22.67 14.94
CA ASP A 5 6.22 -22.79 14.05
C ASP A 5 5.20 -23.85 14.51
N ARG A 6 5.57 -24.69 15.49
CA ARG A 6 4.70 -25.68 16.12
C ARG A 6 3.63 -25.09 17.05
N GLU A 7 3.81 -23.90 17.61
CA GLU A 7 2.90 -23.38 18.65
C GLU A 7 1.62 -22.73 18.10
N LEU A 8 1.55 -22.45 16.80
CA LEU A 8 0.39 -21.79 16.17
C LEU A 8 -0.72 -22.74 15.70
N LYS A 9 -0.49 -24.05 15.76
CA LYS A 9 -1.51 -25.03 15.38
C LYS A 9 -2.53 -25.18 16.51
N ASN A 10 -3.81 -25.07 16.17
CA ASN A 10 -4.97 -25.23 17.06
C ASN A 10 -5.29 -24.03 17.97
N MET A 11 -4.90 -22.81 17.56
CA MET A 11 -5.44 -21.60 18.18
C MET A 11 -6.90 -21.40 17.80
N THR A 12 -7.69 -20.86 18.73
CA THR A 12 -9.13 -20.64 18.55
C THR A 12 -9.45 -19.17 18.75
N ILE A 13 -10.28 -18.59 17.88
CA ILE A 13 -10.78 -17.22 18.05
C ILE A 13 -12.10 -17.30 18.81
N HIS A 14 -12.14 -16.70 20.00
CA HIS A 14 -13.35 -16.56 20.81
C HIS A 14 -13.90 -15.15 20.63
N PHE A 15 -15.18 -15.05 20.27
CA PHE A 15 -15.89 -13.79 20.15
C PHE A 15 -16.75 -13.57 21.39
N GLU A 16 -16.52 -12.46 22.09
CA GLU A 16 -17.30 -12.03 23.25
C GLU A 16 -17.79 -10.60 22.99
N ASN A 17 -19.10 -10.46 22.73
CA ASN A 17 -19.73 -9.21 22.31
C ASN A 17 -19.02 -8.61 21.07
N ASP A 18 -18.50 -7.38 21.20
CA ASP A 18 -17.77 -6.64 20.17
C ASP A 18 -16.25 -6.87 20.21
N THR A 19 -15.78 -7.86 20.98
CA THR A 19 -14.35 -8.16 21.13
C THR A 19 -14.02 -9.58 20.68
N ALA A 20 -12.81 -9.78 20.19
CA ALA A 20 -12.27 -11.09 19.82
C ALA A 20 -11.00 -11.36 20.64
N LYS A 21 -10.90 -12.56 21.19
CA LYS A 21 -9.75 -13.07 21.93
C LYS A 21 -9.15 -14.25 21.18
N LEU A 22 -7.82 -14.35 21.16
CA LEU A 22 -7.12 -15.51 20.62
C LEU A 22 -6.73 -16.43 21.78
N ILE A 23 -7.19 -17.67 21.72
CA ILE A 23 -6.98 -18.69 22.75
C ILE A 23 -6.01 -19.75 22.22
N ASP A 24 -4.98 -20.05 23.00
CA ASP A 24 -4.00 -21.09 22.69
C ASP A 24 -4.56 -22.52 22.90
N PRO A 25 -3.84 -23.58 22.49
CA PRO A 25 -4.32 -24.95 22.66
C PRO A 25 -4.48 -25.40 24.14
N SER A 26 -3.89 -24.68 25.10
CA SER A 26 -4.05 -24.93 26.53
C SER A 26 -5.30 -24.27 27.13
N GLY A 27 -6.00 -23.45 26.35
CA GLY A 27 -7.17 -22.68 26.79
C GLY A 27 -6.82 -21.31 27.38
N LYS A 28 -5.57 -20.85 27.22
CA LYS A 28 -5.10 -19.56 27.73
C LYS A 28 -5.24 -18.47 26.67
N GLU A 29 -5.64 -17.28 27.10
CA GLU A 29 -5.64 -16.09 26.25
C GLU A 29 -4.21 -15.65 25.93
N ILE A 30 -3.96 -15.38 24.65
CA ILE A 30 -2.68 -14.91 24.16
C ILE A 30 -2.52 -13.42 24.49
N PRO A 31 -1.37 -13.00 25.05
CA PRO A 31 -1.09 -11.59 25.33
C PRO A 31 -1.21 -10.71 24.07
N LEU A 32 -1.59 -9.44 24.27
CA LEU A 32 -1.80 -8.50 23.16
C LEU A 32 -0.55 -8.31 22.29
N ASP A 33 0.65 -8.32 22.88
CA ASP A 33 1.91 -8.17 22.14
C ASP A 33 2.13 -9.35 21.18
N GLU A 34 1.94 -10.59 21.66
CA GLU A 34 2.03 -11.79 20.84
C GLU A 34 0.93 -11.84 19.76
N PHE A 35 -0.27 -11.38 20.09
CA PHE A 35 -1.35 -11.24 19.11
C PHE A 35 -1.00 -10.23 18.01
N SER A 36 -0.38 -9.10 18.38
CA SER A 36 0.05 -8.07 17.43
C SER A 36 1.09 -8.61 16.45
N ASP A 37 2.07 -9.38 16.95
CA ASP A 37 3.07 -10.06 16.11
C ASP A 37 2.41 -11.04 15.13
N LEU A 38 1.39 -11.78 15.58
CA LEU A 38 0.65 -12.71 14.73
C LEU A 38 -0.13 -12.00 13.64
N VAL A 39 -0.78 -10.88 13.98
CA VAL A 39 -1.49 -10.04 13.01
C VAL A 39 -0.51 -9.49 11.96
N GLU A 40 0.70 -9.08 12.37
CA GLU A 40 1.73 -8.63 11.42
C GLU A 40 2.16 -9.75 10.47
N LYS A 41 2.43 -10.96 10.99
CA LYS A 41 2.74 -12.14 10.16
C LYS A 41 1.62 -12.46 9.19
N PHE A 42 0.36 -12.38 9.63
CA PHE A 42 -0.79 -12.63 8.78
C PHE A 42 -0.95 -11.57 7.68
N LYS A 43 -0.75 -10.28 8.01
CA LYS A 43 -0.70 -9.19 7.02
C LYS A 43 0.37 -9.45 5.96
N ASN A 44 1.55 -9.91 6.39
CA ASN A 44 2.64 -10.24 5.48
C ASN A 44 2.28 -11.42 4.55
N TYR A 45 1.68 -12.49 5.08
CA TYR A 45 1.19 -13.60 4.27
C TYR A 45 0.14 -13.14 3.24
N LEU A 46 -0.82 -12.31 3.64
CA LEU A 46 -1.83 -11.76 2.73
C LEU A 46 -1.21 -10.88 1.64
N TYR A 47 -0.20 -10.08 1.98
CA TYR A 47 0.55 -9.30 1.00
C TYR A 47 1.20 -10.22 -0.03
N ASP A 48 1.98 -11.22 0.41
CA ASP A 48 2.72 -12.13 -0.46
C ASP A 48 1.75 -12.91 -1.40
N ARG A 49 0.62 -13.41 -0.87
CA ARG A 49 -0.44 -14.05 -1.67
C ARG A 49 -1.06 -13.12 -2.71
N ARG A 50 -1.21 -11.83 -2.40
CA ARG A 50 -1.70 -10.85 -3.38
C ARG A 50 -0.66 -10.62 -4.48
N GLN A 51 0.63 -10.54 -4.13
CA GLN A 51 1.70 -10.42 -5.13
C GLN A 51 1.74 -11.64 -6.06
N GLU A 52 1.60 -12.85 -5.52
CA GLU A 52 1.53 -14.09 -6.32
C GLU A 52 0.36 -14.08 -7.32
N LYS A 53 -0.81 -13.60 -6.89
CA LYS A 53 -2.05 -13.66 -7.68
C LYS A 53 -2.18 -12.53 -8.69
N TYR A 54 -1.79 -11.31 -8.31
CA TYR A 54 -2.04 -10.09 -9.08
C TYR A 54 -0.76 -9.46 -9.65
N GLY A 55 0.40 -10.02 -9.34
CA GLY A 55 1.71 -9.48 -9.72
C GLY A 55 2.27 -8.51 -8.68
N ASN A 56 3.54 -8.12 -8.89
CA ASN A 56 4.24 -7.25 -7.96
C ASN A 56 3.69 -5.82 -7.99
N ASN A 57 3.30 -5.33 -6.82
CA ASN A 57 3.07 -3.92 -6.57
C ASN A 57 4.34 -3.16 -6.90
N ARG A 58 4.19 -2.13 -7.72
CA ARG A 58 5.27 -1.24 -8.07
C ARG A 58 5.80 -0.50 -6.83
N LEU A 59 7.12 -0.42 -6.73
CA LEU A 59 7.86 0.23 -5.63
C LEU A 59 8.68 1.44 -6.11
N GLU A 60 8.50 1.84 -7.36
CA GLU A 60 9.24 2.95 -7.97
C GLU A 60 8.26 3.82 -8.76
N PRO A 61 8.53 5.12 -8.94
CA PRO A 61 7.76 5.93 -9.87
C PRO A 61 7.78 5.35 -11.29
N LEU A 62 6.90 5.81 -12.18
CA LEU A 62 6.87 5.28 -13.55
C LEU A 62 8.20 5.57 -14.24
N ASP A 63 8.86 4.53 -14.72
CA ASP A 63 10.06 4.66 -15.54
C ASP A 63 9.71 5.06 -16.99
N GLU A 64 10.72 5.51 -17.73
CA GLU A 64 10.57 5.93 -19.14
C GLU A 64 10.08 4.79 -20.04
N PHE A 65 10.47 3.56 -19.74
CA PHE A 65 10.03 2.40 -20.52
C PHE A 65 8.53 2.15 -20.37
N THR A 66 8.03 2.23 -19.14
CA THR A 66 6.62 2.02 -18.81
C THR A 66 5.77 3.16 -19.32
N LYS A 67 6.22 4.42 -19.17
CA LYS A 67 5.55 5.59 -19.78
C LYS A 67 5.36 5.40 -21.28
N LYS A 68 6.42 5.03 -22.00
CA LYS A 68 6.34 4.75 -23.45
C LYS A 68 5.43 3.58 -23.78
N ARG A 69 5.53 2.48 -23.04
CA ARG A 69 4.72 1.27 -23.27
C ARG A 69 3.22 1.51 -23.06
N LEU A 70 2.86 2.39 -22.13
CA LEU A 70 1.47 2.76 -21.82
C LEU A 70 0.99 4.01 -22.57
N ASN A 71 1.81 4.58 -23.45
CA ASN A 71 1.55 5.85 -24.14
C ASN A 71 1.17 7.00 -23.18
N ILE A 72 1.87 7.07 -22.04
CA ILE A 72 1.72 8.15 -21.07
C ILE A 72 2.61 9.31 -21.50
N GLU A 73 2.00 10.32 -22.11
CA GLU A 73 2.68 11.51 -22.61
C GLU A 73 2.75 12.63 -21.56
N HIS A 74 1.78 12.64 -20.64
CA HIS A 74 1.66 13.65 -19.60
C HIS A 74 1.82 13.01 -18.23
N TYR A 75 3.02 13.18 -17.64
CA TYR A 75 3.40 12.61 -16.35
C TYR A 75 4.08 13.66 -15.48
N ILE A 76 3.74 13.67 -14.19
CA ILE A 76 4.33 14.54 -13.18
C ILE A 76 4.63 13.70 -11.94
N LEU A 77 5.90 13.73 -11.49
CA LEU A 77 6.28 13.25 -10.17
C LEU A 77 6.15 14.42 -9.18
N LEU A 78 5.27 14.28 -8.19
CA LEU A 78 4.99 15.31 -7.20
C LEU A 78 5.86 15.12 -5.97
N GLU A 79 5.95 13.88 -5.50
CA GLU A 79 6.70 13.48 -4.32
C GLU A 79 7.45 12.17 -4.57
N ASP A 80 8.71 12.16 -4.14
CA ASP A 80 9.52 10.96 -3.99
C ASP A 80 10.46 11.19 -2.80
N ASN A 81 9.93 10.98 -1.60
CA ASN A 81 10.58 11.34 -0.35
C ASN A 81 10.92 10.10 0.46
N GLN A 82 12.22 9.83 0.63
CA GLN A 82 12.69 8.74 1.48
C GLN A 82 13.09 9.24 2.87
N ARG A 83 12.55 8.60 3.91
CA ARG A 83 12.84 8.83 5.33
C ARG A 83 13.11 7.50 6.03
N GLY A 84 14.38 7.10 6.08
CA GLY A 84 14.79 5.80 6.61
C GLY A 84 14.23 4.66 5.75
N GLU A 85 13.46 3.75 6.37
CA GLU A 85 12.82 2.62 5.69
C GLU A 85 11.45 2.98 5.07
N LEU A 86 10.99 4.21 5.26
CA LEU A 86 9.77 4.75 4.66
C LEU A 86 10.12 5.54 3.40
N ARG A 87 9.34 5.37 2.34
CA ARG A 87 9.43 6.18 1.13
C ARG A 87 8.02 6.49 0.61
N ASP A 88 7.70 7.75 0.50
CA ASP A 88 6.41 8.22 -0.03
C ASP A 88 6.58 8.60 -1.49
N ILE A 89 5.72 8.06 -2.36
CA ILE A 89 5.67 8.38 -3.78
C ILE A 89 4.29 8.93 -4.11
N TYR A 90 4.28 10.10 -4.74
CA TYR A 90 3.08 10.68 -5.30
C TYR A 90 3.34 11.12 -6.73
N GLU A 91 2.60 10.54 -7.67
CA GLU A 91 2.68 10.86 -9.09
C GLU A 91 1.29 11.06 -9.70
N ALA A 92 1.25 11.84 -10.77
CA ALA A 92 0.06 12.16 -11.53
C ALA A 92 0.31 11.97 -13.02
N TYR A 93 -0.61 11.36 -13.74
CA TYR A 93 -0.48 11.18 -15.18
C TYR A 93 -1.81 11.00 -15.90
N ILE A 94 -1.80 11.24 -17.21
CA ILE A 94 -2.93 10.94 -18.10
C ILE A 94 -2.63 9.63 -18.84
N GLU A 95 -3.55 8.69 -18.72
CA GLU A 95 -3.64 7.52 -19.60
C GLU A 95 -5.01 7.57 -20.29
N ARG A 96 -5.96 6.73 -19.88
CA ARG A 96 -7.39 6.86 -20.24
C ARG A 96 -8.14 7.84 -19.32
N PHE A 97 -7.61 8.02 -18.11
CA PHE A 97 -8.15 8.87 -17.07
C PHE A 97 -7.00 9.70 -16.49
N LEU A 98 -7.33 10.82 -15.83
CA LEU A 98 -6.41 11.47 -14.93
C LEU A 98 -6.20 10.58 -13.71
N ILE A 99 -4.97 10.08 -13.53
CA ILE A 99 -4.58 9.21 -12.44
C ILE A 99 -3.75 10.00 -11.45
N LEU A 100 -4.09 9.89 -10.17
CA LEU A 100 -3.34 10.39 -9.03
C LEU A 100 -2.97 9.18 -8.17
N ASP A 101 -1.74 8.67 -8.30
CA ASP A 101 -1.26 7.49 -7.57
C ASP A 101 -0.38 7.93 -6.40
N ASN A 102 -0.87 7.74 -5.18
CA ASN A 102 -0.14 8.02 -3.94
C ASN A 102 0.04 6.71 -3.17
N TYR A 103 1.28 6.40 -2.82
CA TYR A 103 1.60 5.21 -2.04
C TYR A 103 2.88 5.36 -1.24
N THR A 104 2.86 4.71 -0.08
CA THR A 104 4.03 4.57 0.80
C THR A 104 4.65 3.20 0.62
N ILE A 105 5.98 3.18 0.66
CA ILE A 105 6.79 1.97 0.74
C ILE A 105 7.39 1.93 2.13
N TYR A 106 7.19 0.81 2.82
CA TYR A 106 7.81 0.54 4.10
C TYR A 106 8.50 -0.82 4.05
N LYS A 107 9.79 -0.88 4.42
CA LYS A 107 10.57 -2.13 4.41
C LYS A 107 10.47 -2.90 3.09
N GLY A 108 10.51 -2.18 1.96
CA GLY A 108 10.43 -2.76 0.61
C GLY A 108 9.04 -3.27 0.21
N ARG A 109 7.98 -2.92 0.95
CA ARG A 109 6.59 -3.31 0.66
C ARG A 109 5.73 -2.07 0.45
N ARG A 110 4.90 -2.08 -0.59
CA ARG A 110 3.89 -1.04 -0.79
C ARG A 110 2.81 -1.19 0.28
N VAL A 111 2.77 -0.27 1.24
CA VAL A 111 1.76 -0.16 2.27
C VAL A 111 0.74 0.88 1.81
N SER A 112 -0.37 0.40 1.26
CA SER A 112 -1.44 1.26 0.74
C SER A 112 -2.26 1.82 1.89
N GLU A 113 -2.24 3.13 2.14
CA GLU A 113 -3.09 3.74 3.19
C GLU A 113 -4.24 4.62 2.71
N SER A 114 -4.32 5.02 1.44
CA SER A 114 -5.36 5.97 1.03
C SER A 114 -6.02 5.57 -0.28
N GLY A 115 -6.95 4.63 -0.17
CA GLY A 115 -8.00 4.49 -1.17
C GLY A 115 -8.80 5.78 -1.26
N PHE A 116 -8.85 6.37 -2.46
CA PHE A 116 -9.75 7.44 -2.89
C PHE A 116 -9.55 8.88 -2.40
N TYR A 117 -8.80 9.18 -1.34
CA TYR A 117 -8.54 10.56 -0.94
C TYR A 117 -7.04 10.88 -1.03
N THR A 118 -6.71 12.00 -1.65
CA THR A 118 -5.35 12.57 -1.67
C THR A 118 -5.40 13.94 -1.01
N ILE A 119 -4.50 14.17 -0.06
CA ILE A 119 -4.32 15.49 0.56
C ILE A 119 -3.15 16.15 -0.15
N MET A 120 -3.37 17.37 -0.62
CA MET A 120 -2.40 18.07 -1.45
C MET A 120 -2.23 19.50 -0.96
N ASP A 121 -0.99 19.95 -0.87
CA ASP A 121 -0.72 21.34 -0.56
C ASP A 121 -0.92 22.24 -1.79
N ILE A 122 -0.90 23.56 -1.59
CA ILE A 122 -1.09 24.53 -2.68
C ILE A 122 0.00 24.42 -3.75
N LYS A 123 1.22 24.01 -3.38
CA LYS A 123 2.34 23.91 -4.33
C LYS A 123 2.13 22.73 -5.26
N ASP A 124 1.75 21.57 -4.74
CA ASP A 124 1.46 20.38 -5.54
C ASP A 124 0.20 20.57 -6.38
N ALA A 125 -0.82 21.26 -5.86
CA ALA A 125 -2.01 21.62 -6.65
C ALA A 125 -1.65 22.47 -7.87
N LYS A 126 -0.73 23.42 -7.71
CA LYS A 126 -0.22 24.22 -8.83
C LYS A 126 0.60 23.40 -9.83
N LYS A 127 1.33 22.39 -9.39
CA LYS A 127 2.09 21.50 -10.29
C LYS A 127 1.17 20.66 -11.16
N ILE A 128 0.03 20.21 -10.63
CA ILE A 128 -0.90 19.34 -11.35
C ILE A 128 -1.88 20.13 -12.23
N LEU A 129 -2.11 21.41 -11.95
CA LEU A 129 -3.06 22.22 -12.71
C LEU A 129 -2.89 22.10 -14.25
N PRO A 130 -1.67 22.20 -14.84
CA PRO A 130 -1.49 22.02 -16.28
C PRO A 130 -1.90 20.62 -16.78
N LEU A 131 -1.71 19.59 -15.95
CA LEU A 131 -2.11 18.22 -16.26
C LEU A 131 -3.65 18.08 -16.27
N ILE A 132 -4.33 18.73 -15.32
CA ILE A 132 -5.81 18.76 -15.28
C ILE A 132 -6.36 19.52 -16.49
N GLU A 133 -5.81 20.69 -16.79
CA GLU A 133 -6.20 21.49 -17.97
C GLU A 133 -6.06 20.65 -19.25
N LYS A 134 -4.93 19.97 -19.40
CA LYS A 134 -4.66 19.09 -20.53
C LYS A 134 -5.65 17.94 -20.65
N PHE A 135 -5.97 17.28 -19.53
CA PHE A 135 -6.95 16.20 -19.51
C PHE A 135 -8.34 16.67 -19.95
N ILE A 136 -8.76 17.87 -19.54
CA ILE A 136 -10.06 18.44 -19.93
C ILE A 136 -10.10 18.75 -21.43
N GLU A 137 -9.01 19.27 -22.00
CA GLU A 137 -8.90 19.54 -23.45
C GLU A 137 -9.05 18.27 -24.28
N GLU A 138 -8.46 17.15 -23.85
CA GLU A 138 -8.50 15.86 -24.57
C GLU A 138 -9.84 15.14 -24.47
N MET A 139 -10.73 15.58 -23.58
CA MET A 139 -12.08 15.05 -23.45
C MET A 139 -13.11 15.69 -24.42
N GLN A 140 -12.75 16.78 -25.11
CA GLN A 140 -13.61 17.51 -26.03
C GLN A 140 -13.44 17.03 -27.48
#